data_AF-A0A963DK10-F1
#
_entry.id   AF-A0A963DK10-F1
#
_cell.length_a   1.000
_cell.length_b   1.000
_cell.length_c   1.000
_cell.angle_alpha   90.00
_cell.angle_beta   90.00
_cell.angle_gamma   90.00
#
_symmetry.space_group_name_H-M   'P 1'
#
loop_
_entity.id
_entity.type
_entity.pdbx_description
1 polymer ?
#
loop_
_entity_poly.entity_id
_entity_poly.type
_entity_poly.pdbx_seq_one_letter_code
_entity_poly.pdbx_strand_id
1 'polypeptide(L)'
;MNKIFVSYCHHQGDWVWKRLTPCLKAGGAEILIDRERFELGKALVGQMDATQDQADKHLLVLSDDYLKSSSCRHEMDRAIALDPDFKLGIVIPVLHGVCTLPPSITGPNPLYADLRDDRQPDPWTQMLQQCGATQLRTTAPAWLAARDNLARYLERNQSVNLVVDNGVNWRALLAHLVNDYPLGLAQVNLEDPDTASRRGLLAAMARALGERISLPDERRDLSDFKALLKARSNTRVVLTHFDLAHDRSYYDVDLFAALRFLMMDMRKLTLLVQSRTPFAALLPKDHPLSDLDIKTVELRARP
;
A
#
# COMPACT_ATOMS: atom_id res chain seq x y z
N MET A 1 5.26 18.38 -4.07
CA MET A 1 4.92 17.31 -3.10
C MET A 1 5.08 17.92 -1.73
N ASN A 2 4.05 17.88 -0.89
CA ASN A 2 4.13 18.50 0.43
C ASN A 2 4.90 17.59 1.39
N LYS A 3 5.81 18.20 2.16
CA LYS A 3 6.51 17.57 3.27
C LYS A 3 5.70 17.73 4.54
N ILE A 4 5.29 16.61 5.13
CA ILE A 4 4.44 16.58 6.32
C ILE A 4 5.25 16.02 7.48
N PHE A 5 5.48 16.85 8.49
CA PHE A 5 6.00 16.38 9.77
C PHE A 5 4.85 15.80 10.59
N VAL A 6 5.00 14.55 11.03
CA VAL A 6 3.99 13.88 11.86
C VAL A 6 4.53 13.80 13.28
N SER A 7 3.97 14.62 14.17
CA SER A 7 4.24 14.54 15.61
C SER A 7 3.26 13.57 16.25
N TYR A 8 3.78 12.57 16.97
CA TYR A 8 2.99 11.54 17.63
C TYR A 8 3.74 11.00 18.85
N CYS A 9 3.01 10.43 19.81
CA CYS A 9 3.61 9.71 20.92
C CYS A 9 3.99 8.29 20.49
N HIS A 10 5.10 7.74 21.00
CA HIS A 10 5.55 6.39 20.65
C HIS A 10 4.50 5.30 20.86
N HIS A 11 3.60 5.44 21.85
CA HIS A 11 2.48 4.49 22.06
C HIS A 11 1.48 4.47 20.88
N GLN A 12 1.41 5.53 20.09
CA GLN A 12 0.59 5.63 18.87
C GLN A 12 1.34 5.13 17.63
N GLY A 13 2.63 4.78 17.75
CA GLY A 13 3.51 4.48 16.61
C GLY A 13 2.96 3.40 15.70
N ASP A 14 2.40 2.33 16.25
CA ASP A 14 1.83 1.24 15.47
C ASP A 14 0.69 1.72 14.54
N TRP A 15 -0.19 2.59 15.03
CA TRP A 15 -1.25 3.17 14.21
C TRP A 15 -0.68 4.17 13.19
N VAL A 16 0.26 5.02 13.60
CA VAL A 16 0.88 6.01 12.71
C VAL A 16 1.58 5.32 11.55
N TRP A 17 2.46 4.35 11.82
CA TRP A 17 3.26 3.68 10.81
C TRP A 17 2.43 2.72 9.94
N LYS A 18 1.46 2.01 10.53
CA LYS A 18 0.70 1.00 9.78
C LYS A 18 -0.56 1.56 9.14
N ARG A 19 -1.05 2.76 9.50
CA ARG A 19 -2.31 3.29 8.95
C ARG A 19 -2.16 4.69 8.37
N LEU A 20 -1.68 5.65 9.16
CA LEU A 20 -1.57 7.05 8.75
C LEU A 20 -0.51 7.31 7.68
N THR A 21 0.75 6.96 7.95
CA THR A 21 1.88 7.18 7.03
C THR A 21 1.64 6.54 5.66
N PRO A 22 1.14 5.29 5.56
CA PRO A 22 0.80 4.67 4.28
C PRO A 22 -0.21 5.48 3.45
N CYS A 23 -1.27 5.98 4.08
CA CYS A 23 -2.29 6.77 3.38
C CYS A 23 -1.75 8.13 2.93
N LEU A 24 -0.91 8.78 3.74
CA LEU A 24 -0.30 10.06 3.34
C LEU A 24 0.70 9.86 2.18
N LYS A 25 1.58 8.85 2.27
CA LYS A 25 2.53 8.49 1.19
C LYS A 25 1.79 8.12 -0.10
N ALA A 26 0.78 7.25 -0.02
CA ALA A 26 -0.07 6.88 -1.16
C ALA A 26 -0.92 8.04 -1.69
N GLY A 27 -1.22 9.03 -0.84
CA GLY A 27 -1.84 10.29 -1.22
C GLY A 27 -0.89 11.28 -1.92
N GLY A 28 0.41 10.98 -2.00
CA GLY A 28 1.41 11.80 -2.68
C GLY A 28 2.12 12.81 -1.78
N ALA A 29 2.11 12.61 -0.46
CA ALA A 29 2.89 13.41 0.49
C ALA A 29 4.24 12.76 0.82
N GLU A 30 5.25 13.59 1.10
CA GLU A 30 6.51 13.17 1.70
C GLU A 30 6.39 13.22 3.21
N ILE A 31 6.74 12.14 3.91
CA ILE A 31 6.57 12.04 5.36
C ILE A 31 7.90 12.20 6.07
N LEU A 32 7.91 13.11 7.03
CA LEU A 32 9.03 13.37 7.92
C LEU A 32 8.67 12.81 9.30
N ILE A 33 9.26 11.65 9.63
CA ILE A 33 9.13 10.99 10.94
C ILE A 33 10.50 10.54 11.44
N ASP A 34 10.60 10.43 12.76
CA ASP A 34 11.79 10.05 13.54
C ASP A 34 12.47 8.75 13.08
N ARG A 35 11.66 7.74 12.77
CA ARG A 35 12.15 6.38 12.50
C ARG A 35 12.97 6.24 11.21
N GLU A 36 12.75 7.09 10.21
CA GLU A 36 13.29 6.90 8.86
C GLU A 36 14.57 7.72 8.58
N ARG A 37 14.92 8.70 9.43
CA ARG A 37 15.91 9.73 9.06
C ARG A 37 16.99 10.05 10.10
N PHE A 38 16.96 9.46 11.30
CA PHE A 38 17.92 9.80 12.33
C PHE A 38 19.21 8.99 12.22
N GLU A 39 20.33 9.70 12.26
CA GLU A 39 21.66 9.14 12.26
C GLU A 39 22.07 8.77 13.68
N LEU A 40 22.64 7.57 13.82
CA LEU A 40 23.25 7.13 15.07
C LEU A 40 24.42 8.06 15.44
N GLY A 41 24.50 8.44 16.71
CA GLY A 41 25.58 9.28 17.25
C GLY A 41 25.29 10.78 17.27
N LYS A 42 24.14 11.24 16.77
CA LYS A 42 23.67 12.64 16.89
C LYS A 42 22.58 12.77 17.95
N ALA A 43 22.48 13.95 18.58
CA ALA A 43 21.45 14.23 19.58
C ALA A 43 20.05 14.17 18.95
N LEU A 44 19.15 13.38 19.54
CA LEU A 44 17.80 13.14 19.02
C LEU A 44 17.01 14.45 18.85
N VAL A 45 17.00 15.30 19.88
CA VAL A 45 16.26 16.58 19.89
C VAL A 45 16.67 17.49 18.73
N GLY A 46 17.98 17.66 18.50
CA GLY A 46 18.47 18.53 17.41
C GLY A 46 18.13 17.99 16.02
N GLN A 47 18.09 16.67 15.85
CA GLN A 47 17.66 16.06 14.59
C GLN A 47 16.15 16.20 14.37
N MET A 48 15.35 16.08 15.44
CA MET A 48 13.90 16.30 15.38
C MET A 48 13.57 17.74 15.00
N ASP A 49 14.19 18.72 15.65
CA ASP A 49 13.94 20.13 15.37
C ASP A 49 14.29 20.49 13.92
N ALA A 50 15.47 20.08 13.45
CA ALA A 50 15.89 20.30 12.06
C ALA A 50 15.04 19.57 11.03
N THR A 51 14.42 18.45 11.40
CA THR A 51 13.48 17.71 10.55
C THR A 51 12.14 18.43 10.48
N GLN A 52 11.65 18.92 11.62
CA GLN A 52 10.42 19.71 11.70
C GLN A 52 10.53 20.99 10.86
N ASP A 53 11.69 21.66 10.86
CA ASP A 53 11.92 22.89 10.09
C ASP A 53 11.85 22.71 8.56
N GLN A 54 11.94 21.47 8.08
CA GLN A 54 11.84 21.14 6.64
C GLN A 54 10.40 20.89 6.19
N ALA A 55 9.43 20.89 7.11
CA ALA A 55 8.06 20.54 6.83
C ALA A 55 7.27 21.73 6.29
N ASP A 56 6.42 21.48 5.29
CA ASP A 56 5.45 22.46 4.82
C ASP A 56 4.22 22.51 5.75
N LYS A 57 3.93 21.40 6.43
CA LYS A 57 2.79 21.22 7.35
C LYS A 57 3.14 20.30 8.50
N HIS A 58 2.47 20.52 9.63
CA HIS A 58 2.63 19.76 10.86
C HIS A 58 1.33 19.06 11.21
N LEU A 59 1.35 17.72 11.20
CA LEU A 59 0.24 16.89 11.63
C LEU A 59 0.45 16.49 13.10
N LEU A 60 -0.46 16.90 13.99
CA LEU A 60 -0.36 16.62 15.42
C LEU A 60 -1.33 15.48 15.78
N VAL A 61 -0.81 14.30 16.14
CA VAL A 61 -1.63 13.12 16.48
C VAL A 61 -1.95 13.12 17.97
N LEU A 62 -2.98 13.87 18.34
CA LEU A 62 -3.35 14.17 19.72
C LEU A 62 -3.99 12.98 20.44
N SER A 63 -3.53 12.79 21.67
CA SER A 63 -4.05 11.86 22.68
C SER A 63 -3.58 12.31 24.07
N ASP A 64 -4.06 11.67 25.13
CA ASP A 64 -3.61 11.99 26.49
C ASP A 64 -2.11 11.70 26.67
N ASP A 65 -1.62 10.59 26.12
CA ASP A 65 -0.19 10.24 26.14
C ASP A 65 0.67 11.25 25.36
N TYR A 66 0.16 11.75 24.23
CA TYR A 66 0.81 12.82 23.47
C TYR A 66 0.98 14.07 24.33
N LEU A 67 -0.09 14.53 24.98
CA LEU A 67 -0.07 15.76 25.78
C LEU A 67 0.78 15.61 27.05
N LYS A 68 0.98 14.38 27.55
CA LYS A 68 1.88 14.08 28.67
C LYS A 68 3.36 14.02 28.27
N SER A 69 3.67 13.73 27.01
CA SER A 69 5.04 13.72 26.51
C SER A 69 5.64 15.13 26.38
N SER A 70 6.75 15.40 27.07
CA SER A 70 7.44 16.69 26.96
C SER A 70 7.99 16.95 25.55
N SER A 71 8.44 15.89 24.87
CA SER A 71 8.92 16.00 23.49
C SER A 71 7.78 16.38 22.53
N CYS A 72 6.63 15.71 22.64
CA CYS A 72 5.48 16.01 21.78
C CYS A 72 4.89 17.40 22.05
N ARG A 73 4.91 17.85 23.32
CA ARG A 73 4.53 19.23 23.65
C ARG A 73 5.48 20.25 23.04
N HIS A 74 6.79 20.03 23.11
CA HIS A 74 7.79 20.89 22.46
C HIS A 74 7.53 20.99 20.94
N GLU A 75 7.33 19.87 20.26
CA GLU A 75 7.00 19.86 18.83
C GLU A 75 5.69 20.59 18.50
N MET A 76 4.66 20.36 19.32
CA MET A 76 3.36 21.04 19.20
C MET A 76 3.51 22.55 19.36
N ASP A 77 4.18 23.01 20.41
CA ASP A 77 4.36 24.43 20.70
C ASP A 77 5.10 25.13 19.55
N ARG A 78 6.13 24.47 19.00
CA ARG A 78 6.85 24.95 17.80
C ARG A 78 5.94 25.02 16.58
N ALA A 79 5.12 24.01 16.34
CA ALA A 79 4.18 23.99 15.21
C ALA A 79 3.13 25.11 15.35
N ILE A 80 2.52 25.26 16.53
CA ILE A 80 1.53 26.31 16.81
C ILE A 80 2.15 27.70 16.69
N ALA A 81 3.42 27.90 17.07
CA ALA A 81 4.09 29.19 16.89
C ALA A 81 4.18 29.63 15.43
N LEU A 82 4.15 28.70 14.46
CA LEU A 82 4.13 29.01 13.03
C LEU A 82 2.74 29.43 12.51
N ASP A 83 1.67 29.01 13.18
CA ASP A 83 0.29 29.33 12.82
C ASP A 83 -0.62 29.43 14.07
N PRO A 84 -0.42 30.47 14.94
CA PRO A 84 -1.03 30.51 16.26
C PRO A 84 -2.56 30.56 16.24
N ASP A 85 -3.12 31.12 15.17
CA ASP A 85 -4.57 31.25 14.95
C ASP A 85 -5.11 30.18 13.98
N PHE A 86 -4.29 29.24 13.53
CA PHE A 86 -4.66 28.20 12.54
C PHE A 86 -5.25 28.74 11.23
N LYS A 87 -4.84 29.96 10.83
CA LYS A 87 -5.35 30.65 9.63
C LYS A 87 -4.64 30.20 8.36
N LEU A 88 -3.40 29.76 8.48
CA LEU A 88 -2.58 29.33 7.34
C LEU A 88 -2.80 27.85 7.00
N GLY A 89 -3.38 27.07 7.91
CA GLY A 89 -3.57 25.63 7.75
C GLY A 89 -2.23 24.88 7.73
N ILE A 90 -1.22 25.44 8.40
CA ILE A 90 0.11 24.81 8.54
C ILE A 90 0.04 23.71 9.60
N VAL A 91 -0.73 23.93 10.67
CA VAL A 91 -0.93 22.97 11.76
C VAL A 91 -2.26 22.24 11.56
N ILE A 92 -2.23 20.92 11.54
CA ILE A 92 -3.38 20.06 11.31
C ILE A 92 -3.55 19.14 12.53
N PRO A 93 -4.48 19.44 13.44
CA PRO A 93 -4.75 18.59 14.59
C PRO A 93 -5.53 17.33 14.17
N VAL A 94 -5.10 16.18 14.67
CA VAL A 94 -5.76 14.88 14.49
C VAL A 94 -6.01 14.28 15.86
N LEU A 95 -7.27 13.97 16.18
CA LEU A 95 -7.61 13.32 17.44
C LEU A 95 -7.60 11.80 17.26
N HIS A 96 -6.68 11.10 17.93
CA HIS A 96 -6.57 9.63 17.87
C HIS A 96 -6.77 8.97 19.24
N GLY A 97 -6.94 9.76 20.30
CA GLY A 97 -7.26 9.27 21.64
C GLY A 97 -8.20 10.22 22.37
N VAL A 98 -8.76 9.76 23.49
CA VAL A 98 -9.49 10.65 24.40
C VAL A 98 -8.47 11.57 25.09
N CYS A 99 -8.69 12.88 25.03
CA CYS A 99 -7.88 13.86 25.76
C CYS A 99 -8.63 15.18 25.94
N THR A 100 -8.20 15.96 26.92
CA THR A 100 -8.58 17.37 27.05
C THR A 100 -7.58 18.22 26.27
N LEU A 101 -8.05 18.89 25.23
CA LEU A 101 -7.21 19.76 24.40
C LEU A 101 -6.72 20.98 25.20
N PRO A 102 -5.46 21.40 25.02
CA PRO A 102 -4.92 22.57 25.73
C PRO A 102 -5.53 23.88 25.19
N PRO A 103 -5.48 24.98 25.99
CA PRO A 103 -5.97 26.30 25.58
C PRO A 103 -5.38 26.83 24.28
N SER A 104 -4.13 26.47 23.96
CA SER A 104 -3.46 26.82 22.70
C SER A 104 -4.15 26.24 21.46
N ILE A 105 -4.96 25.19 21.62
CA ILE A 105 -5.80 24.61 20.57
C ILE A 105 -7.26 25.05 20.75
N THR A 106 -7.82 24.97 21.96
CA THR A 106 -9.25 25.27 22.17
C THR A 106 -9.59 26.75 22.01
N GLY A 107 -8.65 27.66 22.30
CA GLY A 107 -8.85 29.11 22.17
C GLY A 107 -9.07 29.53 20.71
N PRO A 108 -8.16 29.20 19.79
CA PRO A 108 -8.36 29.44 18.35
C PRO A 108 -9.50 28.62 17.75
N ASN A 109 -9.86 27.49 18.38
CA ASN A 109 -10.93 26.58 17.98
C ASN A 109 -10.81 26.09 16.53
N PRO A 110 -9.66 25.52 16.12
CA PRO A 110 -9.50 24.97 14.78
C PRO A 110 -10.34 23.72 14.59
N LEU A 111 -10.71 23.44 13.33
CA LEU A 111 -11.23 22.13 12.97
C LEU A 111 -10.11 21.10 13.10
N TYR A 112 -10.45 19.93 13.63
CA TYR A 112 -9.56 18.78 13.75
C TYR A 112 -10.18 17.56 13.08
N ALA A 113 -9.34 16.66 12.59
CA ALA A 113 -9.79 15.37 12.09
C ALA A 113 -9.94 14.40 13.26
N ASP A 114 -11.16 13.97 13.56
CA ASP A 114 -11.41 12.95 14.59
C ASP A 114 -11.24 11.54 14.01
N LEU A 115 -10.11 10.92 14.31
CA LEU A 115 -9.74 9.57 13.88
C LEU A 115 -9.72 8.57 15.04
N ARG A 116 -10.44 8.84 16.14
CA ARG A 116 -10.67 7.84 17.20
C ARG A 116 -11.43 6.62 16.68
N ASP A 117 -12.28 6.81 15.68
CA ASP A 117 -12.79 5.73 14.82
C ASP A 117 -12.25 5.92 13.41
N ASP A 118 -11.10 5.31 13.14
CA ASP A 118 -10.38 5.43 11.87
C ASP A 118 -11.07 4.71 10.69
N ARG A 119 -12.24 4.10 10.90
CA ARG A 119 -13.08 3.52 9.85
C ARG A 119 -13.95 4.58 9.16
N GLN A 120 -14.11 5.75 9.76
CA GLN A 120 -14.94 6.82 9.19
C GLN A 120 -14.19 7.54 8.05
N PRO A 121 -14.77 7.67 6.85
CA PRO A 121 -14.06 8.20 5.68
C PRO A 121 -13.87 9.73 5.70
N ASP A 122 -14.76 10.48 6.33
CA ASP A 122 -14.78 11.94 6.23
C ASP A 122 -13.61 12.61 6.97
N PRO A 123 -13.26 12.24 8.22
CA PRO A 123 -12.11 12.82 8.90
C PRO A 123 -10.79 12.56 8.16
N TRP A 124 -10.61 11.35 7.60
CA TRP A 124 -9.48 11.03 6.73
C TRP A 124 -9.44 11.93 5.50
N THR A 125 -10.59 12.15 4.86
CA THR A 125 -10.69 12.96 3.65
C THR A 125 -10.26 14.40 3.91
N GLN A 126 -10.79 15.00 4.96
CA GLN A 126 -10.45 16.37 5.33
C GLN A 126 -8.97 16.49 5.66
N MET A 127 -8.44 15.58 6.48
CA MET A 127 -7.01 15.55 6.84
C MET A 127 -6.10 15.39 5.61
N LEU A 128 -6.37 14.40 4.75
CA LEU A 128 -5.56 14.16 3.54
C LEU A 128 -5.62 15.35 2.59
N GLN A 129 -6.79 15.98 2.42
CA GLN A 129 -6.93 17.18 1.61
C GLN A 129 -6.10 18.34 2.17
N GLN A 130 -6.14 18.57 3.48
CA GLN A 130 -5.33 19.61 4.12
C GLN A 130 -3.84 19.35 4.02
N CYS A 131 -3.42 18.08 3.97
CA CYS A 131 -2.04 17.69 3.72
C CYS A 131 -1.64 17.80 2.24
N GLY A 132 -2.58 18.04 1.31
CA GLY A 132 -2.33 17.92 -0.14
C GLY A 132 -2.14 16.48 -0.63
N ALA A 133 -2.51 15.50 0.19
CA ALA A 133 -2.34 14.06 -0.04
C ALA A 133 -3.58 13.44 -0.73
N THR A 134 -4.00 14.00 -1.87
CA THR A 134 -5.27 13.65 -2.53
C THR A 134 -5.17 12.55 -3.59
N GLN A 135 -3.97 12.03 -3.86
CA GLN A 135 -3.74 11.06 -4.94
C GLN A 135 -4.26 9.66 -4.63
N LEU A 136 -4.78 9.39 -3.43
CA LEU A 136 -5.35 8.09 -3.08
C LEU A 136 -6.53 7.72 -4.00
N ARG A 137 -7.36 8.72 -4.35
CA ARG A 137 -8.54 8.62 -5.23
C ARG A 137 -9.58 7.56 -4.80
N THR A 138 -9.50 7.11 -3.56
CA THR A 138 -10.47 6.28 -2.82
C THR A 138 -10.48 6.74 -1.36
N THR A 139 -11.35 6.20 -0.51
CA THR A 139 -11.32 6.54 0.93
C THR A 139 -10.14 5.83 1.61
N ALA A 140 -9.53 6.45 2.61
CA ALA A 140 -8.44 5.82 3.35
C ALA A 140 -8.86 4.50 4.03
N PRO A 141 -10.06 4.40 4.65
CA PRO A 141 -10.54 3.13 5.18
C PRO A 141 -10.67 2.03 4.12
N ALA A 142 -11.20 2.33 2.92
CA ALA A 142 -11.31 1.35 1.85
C ALA A 142 -9.92 0.90 1.35
N TRP A 143 -8.99 1.84 1.20
CA TRP A 143 -7.61 1.53 0.81
C TRP A 143 -6.90 0.65 1.82
N LEU A 144 -7.00 0.97 3.11
CA LEU A 144 -6.41 0.20 4.19
C LEU A 144 -7.06 -1.19 4.30
N ALA A 145 -8.39 -1.28 4.18
CA ALA A 145 -9.10 -2.56 4.20
C ALA A 145 -8.70 -3.45 3.02
N ALA A 146 -8.53 -2.89 1.82
CA ALA A 146 -8.05 -3.64 0.67
C ALA A 146 -6.62 -4.16 0.91
N ARG A 147 -5.70 -3.30 1.37
CA ARG A 147 -4.33 -3.70 1.73
C ARG A 147 -4.31 -4.81 2.77
N ASP A 148 -5.03 -4.63 3.88
CA ASP A 148 -5.05 -5.59 5.00
C ASP A 148 -5.64 -6.94 4.55
N ASN A 149 -6.68 -6.93 3.70
CA ASN A 149 -7.23 -8.14 3.12
C ASN A 149 -6.26 -8.85 2.17
N LEU A 150 -5.58 -8.10 1.29
CA LEU A 150 -4.59 -8.66 0.38
C LEU A 150 -3.44 -9.30 1.14
N ALA A 151 -2.87 -8.61 2.13
CA ALA A 151 -1.83 -9.15 2.99
C ALA A 151 -2.30 -10.46 3.67
N ARG A 152 -3.48 -10.44 4.30
CA ARG A 152 -4.06 -11.62 4.97
C ARG A 152 -4.26 -12.82 4.03
N TYR A 153 -4.73 -12.60 2.80
CA TYR A 153 -4.90 -13.69 1.83
C TYR A 153 -3.55 -14.26 1.38
N LEU A 154 -2.58 -13.39 1.09
CA LEU A 154 -1.26 -13.78 0.62
C LEU A 154 -0.44 -14.51 1.69
N GLU A 155 -0.54 -14.10 2.96
CA GLU A 155 0.06 -14.81 4.11
C GLU A 155 -0.46 -16.24 4.22
N ARG A 156 -1.75 -16.44 3.91
CA ARG A 156 -2.42 -17.75 3.91
C ARG A 156 -2.24 -18.53 2.60
N ASN A 157 -1.40 -18.04 1.69
CA ASN A 157 -1.16 -18.63 0.37
C ASN A 157 -2.44 -18.76 -0.47
N GLN A 158 -3.35 -17.80 -0.30
CA GLN A 158 -4.58 -17.72 -1.08
C GLN A 158 -4.37 -16.72 -2.21
N SER A 159 -4.65 -17.16 -3.43
CA SER A 159 -4.58 -16.28 -4.59
C SER A 159 -5.73 -15.27 -4.55
N VAL A 160 -5.46 -14.05 -4.98
CA VAL A 160 -6.37 -12.92 -4.84
C VAL A 160 -6.35 -12.05 -6.08
N ASN A 161 -7.52 -11.60 -6.51
CA ASN A 161 -7.73 -10.62 -7.56
C ASN A 161 -8.06 -9.26 -6.92
N LEU A 162 -7.17 -8.29 -7.14
CA LEU A 162 -7.37 -6.88 -6.82
C LEU A 162 -8.05 -6.19 -8.02
N VAL A 163 -9.36 -5.93 -7.89
CA VAL A 163 -10.15 -5.22 -8.90
C VAL A 163 -10.16 -3.73 -8.56
N VAL A 164 -9.71 -2.89 -9.49
CA VAL A 164 -9.46 -1.46 -9.23
C VAL A 164 -10.16 -0.57 -10.24
N ASP A 165 -10.89 0.43 -9.75
CA ASP A 165 -11.50 1.45 -10.60
C ASP A 165 -10.44 2.42 -11.17
N ASN A 166 -10.81 3.13 -12.23
CA ASN A 166 -9.94 4.13 -12.86
C ASN A 166 -9.57 5.24 -11.87
N GLY A 167 -8.31 5.68 -11.94
CA GLY A 167 -7.76 6.76 -11.10
C GLY A 167 -7.33 6.36 -9.69
N VAL A 168 -7.80 5.24 -9.13
CA VAL A 168 -7.37 4.75 -7.81
C VAL A 168 -5.86 4.47 -7.78
N ASN A 169 -5.16 4.94 -6.75
CA ASN A 169 -3.72 4.70 -6.59
C ASN A 169 -3.42 3.31 -6.00
N TRP A 170 -3.72 2.27 -6.79
CA TRP A 170 -3.40 0.88 -6.46
C TRP A 170 -1.90 0.58 -6.53
N ARG A 171 -1.13 1.37 -7.29
CA ARG A 171 0.34 1.19 -7.39
C ARG A 171 1.01 1.42 -6.05
N ALA A 172 0.63 2.48 -5.34
CA ALA A 172 1.12 2.72 -3.98
C ALA A 172 0.71 1.61 -3.01
N LEU A 173 -0.47 1.00 -3.19
CA LEU A 173 -0.92 -0.13 -2.39
C LEU A 173 0.00 -1.34 -2.60
N LEU A 174 0.28 -1.71 -3.85
CA LEU A 174 1.16 -2.84 -4.15
C LEU A 174 2.59 -2.57 -3.70
N ALA A 175 3.11 -1.36 -3.92
CA ALA A 175 4.44 -0.98 -3.44
C ALA A 175 4.55 -1.13 -1.92
N HIS A 176 3.53 -0.70 -1.17
CA HIS A 176 3.49 -0.89 0.28
C HIS A 176 3.41 -2.39 0.66
N LEU A 177 2.63 -3.21 -0.05
CA LEU A 177 2.60 -4.66 0.22
C LEU A 177 3.96 -5.32 -0.03
N VAL A 178 4.69 -4.90 -1.07
CA VAL A 178 6.00 -5.44 -1.41
C VAL A 178 7.08 -5.03 -0.40
N ASN A 179 7.08 -3.77 0.02
CA ASN A 179 8.14 -3.21 0.85
C ASN A 179 7.96 -3.49 2.34
N ASP A 180 6.71 -3.44 2.84
CA ASP A 180 6.45 -3.37 4.28
C ASP A 180 5.93 -4.70 4.85
N TYR A 181 5.58 -5.66 4.00
CA TYR A 181 5.20 -7.00 4.42
C TYR A 181 6.22 -8.03 3.93
N PRO A 182 6.65 -8.99 4.76
CA PRO A 182 7.61 -10.02 4.40
C PRO A 182 6.98 -11.14 3.55
N LEU A 183 6.27 -10.76 2.48
CA LEU A 183 5.51 -11.67 1.62
C LEU A 183 6.37 -12.29 0.51
N GLY A 184 7.51 -11.67 0.16
CA GLY A 184 8.37 -12.12 -0.93
C GLY A 184 7.64 -12.09 -2.29
N LEU A 185 6.93 -11.00 -2.58
CA LEU A 185 6.14 -10.83 -3.80
C LEU A 185 7.05 -10.49 -4.98
N ALA A 186 7.08 -11.38 -5.99
CA ALA A 186 7.71 -11.10 -7.28
C ALA A 186 6.72 -10.36 -8.19
N GLN A 187 7.05 -9.13 -8.61
CA GLN A 187 6.15 -8.32 -9.43
C GLN A 187 6.48 -8.41 -10.93
N VAL A 188 5.45 -8.61 -11.74
CA VAL A 188 5.53 -8.65 -13.21
C VAL A 188 4.45 -7.74 -13.80
N ASN A 189 4.86 -6.84 -14.71
CA ASN A 189 3.96 -5.92 -15.38
C ASN A 189 3.56 -6.45 -16.76
N LEU A 190 2.27 -6.71 -16.99
CA LEU A 190 1.82 -7.16 -18.30
C LEU A 190 1.81 -6.05 -19.35
N GLU A 191 1.94 -4.77 -19.01
CA GLU A 191 2.17 -3.73 -20.03
C GLU A 191 3.58 -3.77 -20.64
N ASP A 192 4.52 -4.49 -20.01
CA ASP A 192 5.88 -4.66 -20.54
C ASP A 192 5.85 -5.52 -21.83
N PRO A 193 6.37 -5.04 -22.97
CA PRO A 193 6.44 -5.80 -24.21
C PRO A 193 7.12 -7.17 -24.06
N ASP A 194 8.08 -7.31 -23.14
CA ASP A 194 8.77 -8.59 -22.87
C ASP A 194 7.79 -9.68 -22.38
N THR A 195 6.62 -9.29 -21.87
CA THR A 195 5.60 -10.22 -21.37
C THR A 195 4.57 -10.61 -22.43
N ALA A 196 4.62 -10.04 -23.65
CA ALA A 196 3.57 -10.21 -24.67
C ALA A 196 3.36 -11.67 -25.12
N SER A 197 4.42 -12.48 -25.10
CA SER A 197 4.37 -13.92 -25.38
C SER A 197 4.29 -14.74 -24.10
N ARG A 198 3.77 -15.98 -24.18
CA ARG A 198 3.78 -16.93 -23.06
C ARG A 198 5.17 -17.11 -22.46
N ARG A 199 6.16 -17.42 -23.32
CA ARG A 199 7.56 -17.58 -22.90
C ARG A 199 8.10 -16.31 -22.23
N GLY A 200 7.77 -15.15 -22.78
CA GLY A 200 8.15 -13.85 -22.23
C GLY A 200 7.60 -13.61 -20.82
N LEU A 201 6.31 -13.89 -20.60
CA LEU A 201 5.70 -13.84 -19.27
C LEU A 201 6.40 -14.77 -18.27
N LEU A 202 6.59 -16.04 -18.63
CA LEU A 202 7.24 -17.03 -17.76
C LEU A 202 8.69 -16.61 -17.42
N ALA A 203 9.41 -16.05 -18.40
CA ALA A 203 10.77 -15.55 -18.19
C ALA A 203 10.78 -14.31 -17.27
N ALA A 204 9.81 -13.40 -17.42
CA ALA A 204 9.66 -12.26 -16.53
C ALA A 204 9.33 -12.68 -15.09
N MET A 205 8.45 -13.68 -14.92
CA MET A 205 8.15 -14.28 -13.60
C MET A 205 9.40 -14.90 -12.99
N ALA A 206 10.16 -15.71 -13.74
CA ALA A 206 11.40 -16.32 -13.26
C ALA A 206 12.42 -15.24 -12.83
N ARG A 207 12.61 -14.20 -13.65
CA ARG A 207 13.49 -13.06 -13.37
C ARG A 207 13.07 -12.33 -12.10
N ALA A 208 11.78 -12.05 -11.94
CA ALA A 208 11.23 -11.40 -10.74
C ALA A 208 11.40 -12.25 -9.47
N LEU A 209 11.51 -13.58 -9.61
CA LEU A 209 11.81 -14.52 -8.52
C LEU A 209 13.32 -14.64 -8.20
N GLY A 210 14.17 -13.88 -8.89
CA GLY A 210 15.63 -13.90 -8.75
C GLY A 210 16.34 -14.95 -9.60
N GLU A 211 15.61 -15.64 -10.49
CA GLU A 211 16.16 -16.73 -11.28
C GLU A 211 16.67 -16.22 -12.63
N ARG A 212 17.83 -16.73 -13.07
CA ARG A 212 18.39 -16.47 -14.39
C ARG A 212 18.19 -17.68 -15.28
N ILE A 213 16.94 -17.93 -15.68
CA ILE A 213 16.63 -19.04 -16.58
C ILE A 213 16.44 -18.52 -18.01
N SER A 214 17.16 -19.14 -18.95
CA SER A 214 16.78 -19.10 -20.36
C SER A 214 15.72 -20.18 -20.56
N LEU A 215 14.46 -19.79 -20.65
CA LEU A 215 13.41 -20.75 -20.97
C LEU A 215 13.61 -21.23 -22.41
N PRO A 216 13.62 -22.55 -22.66
CA PRO A 216 13.85 -23.13 -23.98
C PRO A 216 12.67 -22.83 -24.93
N ASP A 217 12.52 -23.63 -25.98
CA ASP A 217 11.38 -23.53 -26.87
C ASP A 217 10.02 -23.68 -26.15
N GLU A 218 8.95 -23.28 -26.83
CA GLU A 218 7.57 -23.34 -26.34
C GLU A 218 7.09 -24.76 -26.00
N ARG A 219 7.81 -25.83 -26.36
CA ARG A 219 7.37 -27.19 -25.99
C ARG A 219 7.75 -27.54 -24.54
N ARG A 220 8.71 -26.81 -23.98
CA ARG A 220 9.33 -27.12 -22.68
C ARG A 220 9.22 -26.01 -21.63
N ASP A 221 8.95 -24.77 -22.04
CA ASP A 221 8.85 -23.61 -21.14
C ASP A 221 7.96 -23.85 -19.91
N LEU A 222 6.76 -24.42 -20.06
CA LEU A 222 5.85 -24.72 -18.95
C LEU A 222 6.40 -25.81 -18.02
N SER A 223 7.05 -26.84 -18.58
CA SER A 223 7.64 -27.92 -17.79
C SER A 223 8.84 -27.45 -16.97
N ASP A 224 9.68 -26.60 -17.55
CA ASP A 224 10.86 -26.04 -16.90
C ASP A 224 10.45 -24.99 -15.85
N PHE A 225 9.45 -24.15 -16.14
CA PHE A 225 8.88 -23.22 -15.17
C PHE A 225 8.24 -23.95 -13.97
N LYS A 226 7.53 -25.04 -14.22
CA LYS A 226 7.03 -25.93 -13.16
C LYS A 226 8.18 -26.50 -12.32
N ALA A 227 9.26 -26.95 -12.94
CA ALA A 227 10.43 -27.45 -12.20
C ALA A 227 11.06 -26.37 -11.31
N LEU A 228 11.20 -25.13 -11.82
CA LEU A 228 11.63 -23.97 -11.05
C LEU A 228 10.76 -23.77 -9.80
N LEU A 229 9.43 -23.76 -9.96
CA LEU A 229 8.53 -23.52 -8.82
C LEU A 229 8.52 -24.68 -7.82
N LYS A 230 8.72 -25.92 -8.28
CA LYS A 230 8.83 -27.10 -7.41
C LYS A 230 10.02 -27.03 -6.47
N ALA A 231 11.14 -26.46 -6.91
CA ALA A 231 12.35 -26.31 -6.11
C ALA A 231 12.19 -25.29 -4.98
N ARG A 232 11.16 -24.44 -5.03
CA ARG A 232 10.90 -23.40 -4.03
C ARG A 232 9.91 -23.89 -2.97
N SER A 233 10.04 -23.37 -1.76
CA SER A 233 9.12 -23.70 -0.65
C SER A 233 7.72 -23.15 -0.93
N ASN A 234 7.65 -21.88 -1.32
CA ASN A 234 6.45 -21.18 -1.76
C ASN A 234 6.83 -20.04 -2.71
N THR A 235 5.95 -19.74 -3.66
CA THR A 235 6.16 -18.67 -4.64
C THR A 235 4.93 -17.78 -4.71
N ARG A 236 5.14 -16.46 -4.59
CA ARG A 236 4.08 -15.46 -4.71
C ARG A 236 4.42 -14.50 -5.84
N VAL A 237 3.53 -14.37 -6.80
CA VAL A 237 3.72 -13.50 -7.96
C VAL A 237 2.57 -12.50 -8.05
N VAL A 238 2.91 -11.24 -8.27
CA VAL A 238 1.99 -10.15 -8.57
C VAL A 238 1.99 -9.94 -10.09
N LEU A 239 0.84 -10.10 -10.73
CA LEU A 239 0.62 -9.78 -12.14
C LEU A 239 -0.22 -8.50 -12.23
N THR A 240 0.37 -7.40 -12.71
CA THR A 240 -0.36 -6.14 -12.91
C THR A 240 -0.86 -6.00 -14.34
N HIS A 241 -1.96 -5.28 -14.53
CA HIS A 241 -2.61 -5.07 -15.84
C HIS A 241 -3.11 -6.37 -16.47
N PHE A 242 -3.68 -7.26 -15.65
CA PHE A 242 -4.08 -8.59 -16.10
C PHE A 242 -5.29 -8.60 -17.04
N ASP A 243 -6.00 -7.49 -17.20
CA ASP A 243 -7.02 -7.36 -18.24
C ASP A 243 -6.46 -7.63 -19.65
N LEU A 244 -5.17 -7.34 -19.86
CA LEU A 244 -4.45 -7.60 -21.12
C LEU A 244 -4.31 -9.10 -21.44
N ALA A 245 -4.46 -9.99 -20.45
CA ALA A 245 -4.34 -11.42 -20.68
C ALA A 245 -5.41 -11.94 -21.64
N HIS A 246 -6.59 -11.32 -21.66
CA HIS A 246 -7.68 -11.68 -22.56
C HIS A 246 -7.34 -11.44 -24.04
N ASP A 247 -6.64 -10.33 -24.33
CA ASP A 247 -6.31 -9.92 -25.71
C ASP A 247 -5.02 -10.57 -26.24
N ARG A 248 -4.33 -11.37 -25.42
CA ARG A 248 -3.07 -12.03 -25.78
C ARG A 248 -3.33 -13.41 -26.35
N SER A 249 -3.39 -13.50 -27.68
CA SER A 249 -3.57 -14.77 -28.41
C SER A 249 -2.52 -15.85 -28.10
N TYR A 250 -1.35 -15.46 -27.61
CA TYR A 250 -0.26 -16.37 -27.22
C TYR A 250 -0.42 -16.92 -25.80
N TYR A 251 -1.34 -16.41 -24.99
CA TYR A 251 -1.68 -16.99 -23.69
C TYR A 251 -2.71 -18.09 -23.92
N ASP A 252 -2.20 -19.26 -24.27
CA ASP A 252 -3.00 -20.43 -24.59
C ASP A 252 -3.60 -21.10 -23.35
N VAL A 253 -4.50 -22.06 -23.61
CA VAL A 253 -5.14 -22.88 -22.59
C VAL A 253 -4.12 -23.63 -21.72
N ASP A 254 -2.97 -23.98 -22.29
CA ASP A 254 -1.91 -24.74 -21.62
C ASP A 254 -1.20 -23.90 -20.55
N LEU A 255 -0.90 -22.63 -20.83
CA LEU A 255 -0.38 -21.68 -19.83
C LEU A 255 -1.30 -21.66 -18.61
N PHE A 256 -2.57 -21.44 -18.87
CA PHE A 256 -3.55 -21.27 -17.81
C PHE A 256 -3.83 -22.57 -17.05
N ALA A 257 -3.92 -23.71 -17.75
CA ALA A 257 -3.99 -25.02 -17.10
C ALA A 257 -2.75 -25.28 -16.21
N ALA A 258 -1.55 -24.89 -16.65
CA ALA A 258 -0.34 -25.01 -15.85
C ALA A 258 -0.38 -24.10 -14.61
N LEU A 259 -0.83 -22.85 -14.74
CA LEU A 259 -0.99 -21.94 -13.60
C LEU A 259 -2.00 -22.50 -12.58
N ARG A 260 -3.15 -23.02 -13.04
CA ARG A 260 -4.12 -23.71 -12.16
C ARG A 260 -3.47 -24.84 -11.39
N PHE A 261 -2.80 -25.73 -12.12
CA PHE A 261 -2.17 -26.90 -11.53
C PHE A 261 -1.12 -26.50 -10.48
N LEU A 262 -0.35 -25.44 -10.74
CA LEU A 262 0.61 -24.90 -9.79
C LEU A 262 -0.04 -24.27 -8.55
N MET A 263 -1.21 -23.65 -8.71
CA MET A 263 -1.95 -22.99 -7.61
C MET A 263 -2.75 -23.98 -6.76
N MET A 264 -3.54 -24.86 -7.38
CA MET A 264 -4.51 -25.71 -6.69
C MET A 264 -3.93 -27.07 -6.29
N ASP A 265 -3.38 -27.79 -7.26
CA ASP A 265 -2.92 -29.17 -7.08
C ASP A 265 -1.57 -29.22 -6.38
N MET A 266 -0.61 -28.42 -6.86
CA MET A 266 0.74 -28.39 -6.30
C MET A 266 0.89 -27.44 -5.12
N ARG A 267 0.04 -26.42 -5.03
CA ARG A 267 0.14 -25.32 -4.04
C ARG A 267 1.54 -24.70 -3.99
N LYS A 268 2.16 -24.53 -5.15
CA LYS A 268 3.50 -23.94 -5.33
C LYS A 268 3.45 -22.48 -5.80
N LEU A 269 2.28 -21.99 -6.21
CA LEU A 269 2.08 -20.65 -6.72
C LEU A 269 0.89 -19.98 -6.03
N THR A 270 1.11 -18.81 -5.47
CA THR A 270 0.06 -17.88 -5.04
C THR A 270 0.10 -16.66 -5.97
N LEU A 271 -1.02 -16.30 -6.57
CA LEU A 271 -1.11 -15.13 -7.45
C LEU A 271 -1.84 -13.97 -6.77
N LEU A 272 -1.26 -12.77 -6.86
CA LEU A 272 -2.02 -11.53 -6.77
C LEU A 272 -2.21 -11.02 -8.20
N VAL A 273 -3.45 -10.89 -8.63
CA VAL A 273 -3.79 -10.41 -9.97
C VAL A 273 -4.44 -9.05 -9.85
N GLN A 274 -3.83 -8.00 -10.40
CA GLN A 274 -4.48 -6.69 -10.50
C GLN A 274 -5.16 -6.54 -11.86
N SER A 275 -6.45 -6.18 -11.84
CA SER A 275 -7.27 -5.97 -13.04
C SER A 275 -8.32 -4.87 -12.84
N ARG A 276 -9.03 -4.50 -13.90
CA ARG A 276 -10.19 -3.58 -13.93
C ARG A 276 -11.51 -4.32 -13.80
N THR A 277 -11.54 -5.59 -14.17
CA THR A 277 -12.73 -6.45 -14.04
C THR A 277 -12.44 -7.69 -13.19
N PRO A 278 -13.46 -8.31 -12.60
CA PRO A 278 -13.27 -9.54 -11.82
C PRO A 278 -12.62 -10.65 -12.64
N PHE A 279 -11.72 -11.41 -12.02
CA PHE A 279 -10.93 -12.47 -12.66
C PHE A 279 -11.76 -13.45 -13.49
N ALA A 280 -12.93 -13.86 -12.99
CA ALA A 280 -13.83 -14.77 -13.70
C ALA A 280 -14.33 -14.22 -15.06
N ALA A 281 -14.39 -12.89 -15.21
CA ALA A 281 -14.79 -12.23 -16.46
C ALA A 281 -13.63 -12.07 -17.46
N LEU A 282 -12.38 -12.26 -17.02
CA LEU A 282 -11.18 -12.15 -17.86
C LEU A 282 -10.87 -13.42 -18.65
N LEU A 283 -11.53 -14.52 -18.30
CA LEU A 283 -11.30 -15.83 -18.87
C LEU A 283 -12.38 -16.16 -19.91
N PRO A 284 -12.03 -16.87 -21.00
CA PRO A 284 -13.03 -17.41 -21.92
C PRO A 284 -14.07 -18.27 -21.18
N LYS A 285 -15.28 -18.40 -21.77
CA LYS A 285 -16.27 -19.36 -21.26
C LYS A 285 -15.70 -20.78 -21.37
N ASP A 286 -15.97 -21.63 -20.38
CA ASP A 286 -15.47 -23.01 -20.25
C ASP A 286 -13.93 -23.13 -20.13
N HIS A 287 -13.27 -22.05 -19.73
CA HIS A 287 -11.83 -22.05 -19.57
C HIS A 287 -11.41 -22.80 -18.28
N PRO A 288 -10.29 -23.55 -18.27
CA PRO A 288 -9.86 -24.33 -17.10
C PRO A 288 -9.68 -23.50 -15.81
N LEU A 289 -9.50 -22.18 -15.93
CA LEU A 289 -9.40 -21.28 -14.79
C LEU A 289 -10.72 -20.76 -14.25
N SER A 290 -11.84 -21.00 -14.91
CA SER A 290 -13.15 -20.56 -14.45
C SER A 290 -13.53 -21.16 -13.09
N ASP A 291 -12.97 -22.33 -12.75
CA ASP A 291 -13.15 -22.97 -11.44
C ASP A 291 -12.03 -22.66 -10.42
N LEU A 292 -11.17 -21.67 -10.66
CA LEU A 292 -10.15 -21.28 -9.69
C LEU A 292 -10.78 -20.55 -8.49
N ASP A 293 -10.46 -21.00 -7.27
CA ASP A 293 -10.77 -20.24 -6.05
C ASP A 293 -9.77 -19.08 -5.88
N ILE A 294 -10.04 -17.97 -6.58
CA ILE A 294 -9.36 -16.69 -6.37
C ILE A 294 -10.28 -15.78 -5.55
N LYS A 295 -9.78 -15.27 -4.43
CA LYS A 295 -10.51 -14.28 -3.63
C LYS A 295 -10.56 -12.94 -4.36
N THR A 296 -11.62 -12.18 -4.20
CA THR A 296 -11.74 -10.84 -4.78
C THR A 296 -11.60 -9.77 -3.70
N VAL A 297 -10.76 -8.77 -3.97
CA VAL A 297 -10.68 -7.54 -3.20
C VAL A 297 -10.93 -6.39 -4.16
N GLU A 298 -11.97 -5.61 -3.91
CA GLU A 298 -12.31 -4.45 -4.72
C GLU A 298 -11.77 -3.17 -4.09
N LEU A 299 -11.22 -2.29 -4.92
CA LEU A 299 -10.83 -0.95 -4.52
C LEU A 299 -11.47 0.05 -5.47
N ARG A 300 -12.60 0.60 -5.00
CA ARG A 300 -13.44 1.50 -5.77
C ARG A 300 -12.95 2.94 -5.68
N ALA A 301 -13.15 3.70 -6.76
CA ALA A 301 -12.94 5.13 -6.72
C ALA A 301 -13.94 5.77 -5.75
N ARG A 302 -13.61 6.96 -5.23
CA ARG A 302 -14.63 7.72 -4.50
C ARG A 302 -15.80 8.03 -5.44
N PRO A 303 -17.06 7.91 -4.98
CA PRO A 303 -18.20 8.43 -5.70
C PRO A 303 -18.09 9.96 -5.89
#